data_AF-A0A4Y2V9E9-F1
#
_entry.id   AF-A0A4Y2V9E9-F1
#
_cell.length_a   1.000
_cell.length_b   1.000
_cell.length_c   1.000
_cell.angle_alpha   90.00
_cell.angle_beta   90.00
_cell.angle_gamma   90.00
#
_symmetry.space_group_name_H-M   'P 1'
#
loop_
_entity.id
_entity.type
_entity.pdbx_description
1 polymer ?
#
loop_
_entity_poly.entity_id
_entity_poly.type
_entity_poly.pdbx_seq_one_letter_code
_entity_poly.pdbx_strand_id
1 'polypeptide(L)'
;MACAMLTCFHGPKFESSFSIMNSVVTSETNRLSIESFDAFQTVKYERISEEKSAVQLYKRDYLKDKVDRNLCKNMNSASKNYRAEILSKKLFLSNRQVEGKS
;
A
#
# COMPACT_ATOMS: atom_id res chain seq x y z
N MET A 1 0.85 -4.18 45.60
CA MET A 1 0.38 -3.54 44.36
C MET A 1 1.13 -2.24 44.17
N ALA A 2 2.11 -2.20 43.27
CA ALA A 2 2.85 -0.99 42.91
C ALA A 2 3.35 -1.14 41.46
N CYS A 3 2.42 -1.12 40.51
CA CYS A 3 2.71 -1.29 39.07
C CYS A 3 2.16 -0.13 38.23
N ALA A 4 2.25 1.11 38.73
CA ALA A 4 1.64 2.25 38.02
C ALA A 4 2.49 3.53 38.00
N MET A 5 3.79 3.48 38.27
CA MET A 5 4.65 4.69 38.26
C MET A 5 6.02 4.49 37.57
N LEU A 6 6.05 3.97 36.34
CA LEU A 6 7.28 3.97 35.51
C LEU A 6 7.06 4.46 34.06
N THR A 7 6.06 5.30 33.82
CA THR A 7 5.98 6.08 32.56
C THR A 7 6.47 7.51 32.77
N CYS A 8 7.51 7.70 33.57
CA CYS A 8 8.23 8.96 33.64
C CYS A 8 9.36 8.87 32.62
N PHE A 9 9.12 9.34 31.41
CA PHE A 9 9.98 9.26 30.23
C PHE A 9 11.41 9.78 30.44
N HIS A 10 12.25 9.02 31.13
CA HIS A 10 13.61 9.42 31.47
C HIS A 10 14.54 8.27 31.10
N GLY A 11 14.87 8.21 29.82
CA GLY A 11 15.89 7.33 29.29
C GLY A 11 16.41 7.88 27.96
N PRO A 12 17.69 7.67 27.61
CA PRO A 12 18.29 8.16 26.36
C PRO A 12 17.52 7.79 25.09
N LYS A 13 16.73 6.71 25.15
CA LYS A 13 15.87 6.22 24.06
C LYS A 13 14.67 7.12 23.76
N PHE A 14 14.15 7.83 24.76
CA PHE A 14 13.03 8.76 24.58
C PHE A 14 13.52 10.10 24.04
N GLU A 15 14.56 10.69 24.63
CA GLU A 15 15.15 11.95 24.17
C GLU A 15 15.64 11.87 22.72
N SER A 16 16.27 10.76 22.34
CA SER A 16 16.66 10.52 20.95
C SER A 16 15.46 10.46 19.99
N SER A 17 14.32 9.92 20.42
CA SER A 17 13.10 9.91 19.60
C SER A 17 12.54 11.32 19.38
N PHE A 18 12.62 12.20 20.39
CA PHE A 18 12.25 13.62 20.26
C PHE A 18 13.21 14.41 19.39
N SER A 19 14.51 14.14 19.50
CA SER A 19 15.53 14.75 18.63
C SER A 19 15.31 14.37 17.15
N ILE A 20 15.02 13.09 16.88
CA ILE A 20 14.68 12.61 15.54
C ILE A 20 13.37 13.24 15.05
N MET A 21 12.33 13.28 15.90
CA MET A 21 11.06 13.94 15.57
C MET A 21 11.28 15.41 15.20
N ASN A 22 12.04 16.14 16.01
CA ASN A 22 12.36 17.54 15.74
C ASN A 22 13.10 17.68 14.41
N SER A 23 14.10 16.83 14.13
CA SER A 23 14.82 16.83 12.86
C SER A 23 13.89 16.58 11.66
N VAL A 24 12.97 15.63 11.79
CA VAL A 24 12.03 15.26 10.73
C VAL A 24 10.90 16.29 10.54
N VAL A 25 10.49 17.00 11.59
CA VAL A 25 9.43 18.03 11.50
C VAL A 25 9.98 19.40 11.07
N THR A 26 11.26 19.69 11.36
CA THR A 26 11.89 20.98 11.06
C THR A 26 12.77 20.97 9.81
N SER A 27 13.21 19.80 9.34
CA SER A 27 13.96 19.66 8.09
C SER A 27 13.17 20.20 6.90
N GLU A 28 13.76 21.10 6.11
CA GLU A 28 13.12 21.61 4.89
C GLU A 28 13.01 20.55 3.79
N THR A 29 13.91 19.56 3.78
CA THR A 29 14.00 18.54 2.72
C THR A 29 13.29 17.23 3.04
N ASN A 30 13.11 16.90 4.33
CA ASN A 30 12.49 15.66 4.82
C ASN A 30 11.35 15.95 5.82
N ARG A 31 10.61 17.03 5.60
CA ARG A 31 9.52 17.45 6.49
C ARG A 31 8.38 16.43 6.47
N LEU A 32 8.20 15.68 7.55
CA LEU A 32 6.99 14.85 7.73
C LEU A 32 5.97 15.57 8.60
N SER A 33 4.69 15.35 8.30
CA SER A 33 3.62 15.73 9.23
C SER A 33 3.76 14.91 10.51
N ILE A 34 3.28 15.47 11.63
CA ILE A 34 3.28 14.78 12.93
C ILE A 34 2.55 13.44 12.82
N GLU A 35 1.43 13.39 12.08
CA GLU A 35 0.67 12.17 11.82
C GLU A 35 1.50 11.11 11.06
N SER A 36 2.27 11.52 10.05
CA SER A 36 3.11 10.58 9.29
C SER A 36 4.26 10.05 10.13
N PHE A 37 4.84 10.90 10.98
CA PHE A 37 5.89 10.49 11.91
C PHE A 37 5.37 9.51 12.97
N ASP A 38 4.20 9.80 13.55
CA ASP A 38 3.56 8.94 14.54
C ASP A 38 3.23 7.55 13.96
N ALA A 39 2.66 7.52 12.75
CA ALA A 39 2.40 6.28 12.02
C ALA A 39 3.69 5.49 11.76
N PHE A 40 4.76 6.16 11.31
CA PHE A 40 6.06 5.51 11.06
C PHE A 40 6.65 4.91 12.33
N GLN A 41 6.61 5.65 13.44
CA GLN A 41 7.19 5.22 14.70
C GLN A 41 6.40 4.06 15.32
N THR A 42 5.07 4.10 15.21
CA THR A 42 4.17 3.00 15.60
C THR A 42 4.54 1.72 14.85
N VAL A 43 4.59 1.76 13.52
CA VAL A 43 4.96 0.60 12.68
C VAL A 43 6.36 0.09 13.03
N LYS A 44 7.32 1.00 13.24
CA LYS A 44 8.70 0.64 13.56
C LYS A 44 8.80 -0.13 14.87
N TYR A 45 8.13 0.33 15.93
CA TYR A 45 8.22 -0.32 17.23
C TYR A 45 7.34 -1.55 17.35
N GLU A 46 6.17 -1.57 16.70
CA GLU A 46 5.35 -2.79 16.56
C GLU A 46 6.18 -3.91 15.93
N ARG A 47 6.90 -3.60 14.84
CA ARG A 47 7.83 -4.52 14.19
C ARG A 47 8.95 -5.00 15.11
N ILE A 48 9.60 -4.09 15.85
CA ILE A 48 10.67 -4.45 16.79
C ILE A 48 10.15 -5.35 17.90
N SER A 49 8.94 -5.09 18.40
CA SER A 49 8.34 -5.85 19.50
C SER A 49 7.98 -7.29 19.10
N GLU A 50 7.55 -7.51 17.86
CA GLU A 50 7.18 -8.83 17.36
C GLU A 50 8.35 -9.61 16.73
N GLU A 51 9.53 -8.99 16.59
CA GLU A 51 10.71 -9.55 15.89
C GLU A 51 10.41 -10.06 14.46
N LYS A 52 9.32 -9.56 13.85
CA LYS A 52 8.88 -9.96 12.51
C LYS A 52 9.32 -8.94 11.48
N SER A 53 9.42 -9.37 10.22
CA SER A 53 9.50 -8.40 9.12
C SER A 53 8.15 -7.70 8.93
N ALA A 54 8.13 -6.48 8.38
CA ALA A 54 6.87 -5.81 8.04
C ALA A 54 5.99 -6.67 7.10
N VAL A 55 6.63 -7.44 6.21
CA VAL A 55 5.94 -8.39 5.33
C VAL A 55 5.28 -9.53 6.11
N GLN A 56 5.90 -10.01 7.19
CA GLN A 56 5.32 -11.03 8.06
C GLN A 56 4.22 -10.48 8.96
N LEU A 57 4.39 -9.26 9.48
CA LEU A 57 3.47 -8.61 10.40
C LEU A 57 2.17 -8.18 9.69
N TYR A 58 2.30 -7.56 8.52
CA TYR A 58 1.18 -7.19 7.67
C TYR A 58 0.90 -8.21 6.57
N LYS A 59 1.36 -9.45 6.75
CA LYS A 59 1.01 -10.55 5.84
C LYS A 59 -0.49 -10.75 5.94
N ARG A 60 -1.24 -10.17 5.00
CA ARG A 60 -2.65 -10.53 4.84
C ARG A 60 -2.69 -12.00 4.49
N ASP A 61 -3.47 -12.77 5.24
CA ASP A 61 -3.83 -14.12 4.83
C ASP A 61 -4.69 -13.96 3.58
N TYR A 62 -4.05 -13.95 2.40
CA TYR A 62 -4.72 -13.92 1.10
C TYR A 62 -5.68 -15.12 0.93
N LEU A 63 -5.52 -16.16 1.75
CA LEU A 63 -6.43 -17.30 1.87
C LEU A 63 -7.68 -17.00 2.70
N LYS A 64 -7.62 -16.05 3.63
CA LYS A 64 -8.76 -15.63 4.49
C LYS A 64 -9.46 -14.38 3.98
N ASP A 65 -8.76 -13.54 3.22
CA ASP A 65 -9.38 -12.36 2.62
C ASP A 65 -10.42 -12.78 1.58
N LYS A 66 -11.66 -12.34 1.80
CA LYS A 66 -12.77 -12.66 0.92
C LYS A 66 -12.54 -11.98 -0.43
N VAL A 67 -12.30 -12.78 -1.46
CA VAL A 67 -12.22 -12.28 -2.84
C VAL A 67 -13.55 -11.62 -3.22
N ASP A 68 -13.48 -10.37 -3.68
CA ASP A 68 -14.66 -9.69 -4.24
C ASP A 68 -15.03 -10.32 -5.58
N ARG A 69 -16.09 -11.14 -5.55
CA ARG A 69 -16.62 -11.83 -6.73
C ARG A 69 -17.07 -10.86 -7.81
N ASN A 70 -17.53 -9.66 -7.45
CA ASN A 70 -17.97 -8.67 -8.41
C ASN A 70 -16.78 -8.05 -9.13
N LEU A 71 -15.70 -7.75 -8.41
CA LEU A 71 -14.44 -7.31 -9.01
C LEU A 71 -13.90 -8.35 -10.01
N CYS A 72 -13.86 -9.63 -9.64
CA CYS A 72 -13.42 -10.69 -10.55
C CYS A 72 -14.30 -10.79 -11.80
N LYS A 73 -15.63 -10.69 -11.65
CA LYS A 73 -16.56 -10.69 -12.80
C LYS A 73 -16.31 -9.49 -13.70
N ASN A 74 -16.15 -8.30 -13.13
CA ASN A 74 -15.91 -7.07 -13.88
C ASN A 74 -14.61 -7.13 -14.66
N MET A 75 -13.52 -7.59 -14.05
CA MET A 75 -12.23 -7.78 -14.73
C MET A 75 -12.34 -8.76 -15.89
N ASN A 76 -13.01 -9.91 -15.67
CA ASN A 76 -13.21 -10.91 -16.72
C ASN A 76 -14.07 -10.38 -17.88
N SER A 77 -15.16 -9.68 -17.58
CA SER A 77 -16.02 -9.07 -18.59
C SER A 77 -15.30 -7.98 -19.37
N ALA A 78 -14.56 -7.10 -18.70
CA ALA A 78 -13.77 -6.05 -19.34
C ALA A 78 -12.71 -6.65 -20.29
N SER A 79 -12.02 -7.71 -19.85
CA SER A 79 -11.03 -8.41 -20.68
C SER A 79 -11.66 -9.02 -21.94
N LYS A 80 -12.82 -9.68 -21.81
CA LYS A 80 -13.55 -10.26 -22.94
C LYS A 80 -14.01 -9.17 -23.92
N ASN A 81 -14.60 -8.09 -23.41
CA ASN A 81 -15.09 -6.99 -24.23
C ASN A 81 -13.96 -6.32 -25.00
N TYR A 82 -12.82 -6.06 -24.34
CA TYR A 82 -11.63 -5.52 -25.00
C TYR A 82 -11.15 -6.41 -26.14
N ARG A 83 -11.05 -7.72 -25.92
CA ARG A 83 -10.65 -8.67 -26.98
C ARG A 83 -11.64 -8.68 -28.15
N ALA A 84 -12.93 -8.62 -27.87
CA ALA A 84 -13.96 -8.55 -28.90
C ALA A 84 -13.86 -7.27 -29.73
N GLU A 85 -13.60 -6.13 -29.09
CA GLU A 85 -13.42 -4.84 -29.78
C GLU A 85 -12.17 -4.83 -30.66
N ILE A 86 -11.06 -5.41 -30.18
CA ILE A 86 -9.83 -5.54 -30.98
C ILE A 86 -10.06 -6.43 -32.20
N LEU A 87 -10.81 -7.53 -32.05
CA LEU A 87 -11.15 -8.42 -33.16
C LEU A 87 -12.07 -7.73 -34.18
N SER A 88 -13.10 -7.01 -33.73
CA SER A 88 -14.03 -6.31 -34.62
C SER A 88 -13.31 -5.21 -35.42
N LYS A 89 -12.42 -4.44 -34.78
CA LYS A 89 -11.57 -3.45 -35.46
C LYS A 89 -10.67 -4.10 -36.52
N LYS A 90 -10.03 -5.23 -36.21
CA LYS A 90 -9.20 -5.96 -37.20
C LYS A 90 -10.02 -6.43 -38.40
N LEU A 91 -11.20 -6.98 -38.15
CA LEU A 91 -12.08 -7.50 -39.21
C LEU A 91 -12.58 -6.37 -40.13
N PHE A 92 -12.95 -5.23 -39.54
CA PHE A 92 -13.35 -4.03 -40.27
C PHE A 92 -12.24 -3.48 -41.18
N LEU A 93 -11.01 -3.39 -40.66
CA LEU A 93 -9.85 -2.95 -41.45
C LEU A 93 -9.54 -3.93 -42.59
N SER A 94 -9.69 -5.24 -42.35
CA SER A 94 -9.52 -6.27 -43.37
C SER A 94 -10.54 -6.12 -44.51
N ASN A 95 -11.82 -5.88 -44.19
CA ASN A 95 -12.87 -5.75 -45.20
C ASN A 95 -12.69 -4.50 -46.08
N ARG A 96 -12.27 -3.35 -45.50
CA ARG A 96 -11.96 -2.15 -46.30
C ARG A 96 -10.77 -2.32 -47.26
N GLN A 97 -9.78 -3.14 -46.89
CA GLN A 97 -8.63 -3.44 -47.75
C GLN A 97 -9.01 -4.30 -48.97
N VAL A 98 -10.09 -5.07 -48.87
CA VAL A 98 -10.62 -5.89 -49.96
C VAL A 98 -11.47 -5.05 -50.91
N GLU A 99 -12.31 -4.14 -50.40
CA GLU A 99 -13.15 -3.26 -51.22
C GLU A 99 -12.35 -2.20 -52.01
N GLY A 100 -11.23 -1.71 -51.47
CA GLY A 100 -10.37 -0.72 -52.16
C GLY A 100 -9.45 -1.28 -53.25
N LYS A 101 -9.54 -2.58 -53.56
CA LYS A 101 -8.71 -3.27 -54.57
C LYS A 101 -9.50 -3.86 -55.74
N SER A 102 -10.81 -3.63 -55.80
CA SER A 102 -11.69 -4.04 -56.90
C SER A 102 -12.00 -2.86 -57.82
#